data_AF-X1MET1-F1
#
_entry.id   AF-X1MET1-F1
#
_cell.length_a   1.000
_cell.length_b   1.000
_cell.length_c   1.000
_cell.angle_alpha   90.00
_cell.angle_beta   90.00
_cell.angle_gamma   90.00
#
_symmetry.space_group_name_H-M   'P 1'
#
loop_
_entity.id
_entity.type
_entity.pdbx_description
1 polymer ?
#
loop_
_entity_poly.entity_id
_entity_poly.type
_entity_poly.pdbx_seq_one_letter_code
_entity_poly.pdbx_strand_id
1 'polypeptide(L)'
;FTEDVSQRFKAYGWHVVGPIDGMDVTGVDKAIRMAQVETSRPSLIICRTIIGYGSPNKAGTGSAHGEPLGEEEVRLTKERLGWSYEEPFAVPGMGSGAFQSSTTALSEQPI
;
A
#
# COMPACT_ATOMS: atom_id res chain seq x y z
N PHE A 1 18.16 10.85 1.39
CA PHE A 1 17.18 11.68 2.11
C PHE A 1 17.26 11.31 3.58
N THR A 2 17.42 12.28 4.48
CA THR A 2 17.84 12.03 5.88
C THR A 2 17.04 12.79 6.92
N GLU A 3 15.96 13.50 6.54
CA GLU A 3 15.13 14.21 7.53
C GLU A 3 14.18 13.28 8.29
N ASP A 4 13.77 13.72 9.49
CA ASP A 4 12.68 13.11 10.24
C ASP A 4 11.35 13.74 9.82
N VAL A 5 10.70 13.10 8.85
CA VAL A 5 9.38 13.52 8.35
C VAL A 5 8.32 13.51 9.46
N SER A 6 8.39 12.56 10.41
CA SER A 6 7.44 12.49 11.52
C SER A 6 7.52 13.75 12.38
N GLN A 7 8.73 14.15 12.76
CA GLN A 7 8.94 15.34 13.58
C GLN A 7 8.60 16.62 12.83
N ARG A 8 8.94 16.72 11.55
CA ARG A 8 8.58 17.88 10.72
C ARG A 8 7.06 18.10 10.69
N PHE A 9 6.28 17.04 10.50
CA PHE A 9 4.82 17.15 10.46
C PHE A 9 4.19 17.36 11.85
N LYS A 10 4.76 16.76 12.91
CA LYS A 10 4.37 17.08 14.29
C LYS A 10 4.57 18.57 14.61
N ALA A 11 5.66 19.16 14.14
CA ALA A 11 5.93 20.59 14.32
C ALA A 11 4.93 21.50 13.58
N TYR A 12 4.36 21.04 12.46
CA TYR A 12 3.25 21.71 11.77
C TYR A 12 1.89 21.52 12.46
N GLY A 13 1.84 20.81 13.59
CA GLY A 13 0.60 20.52 14.31
C GLY A 13 -0.23 19.41 13.67
N TRP A 14 0.37 18.50 12.90
CA TRP A 14 -0.36 17.34 12.38
C TRP A 14 -0.48 16.24 13.44
N HIS A 15 -1.54 15.45 13.35
CA HIS A 15 -1.62 14.15 13.99
C HIS A 15 -0.80 13.15 13.17
N VAL A 16 0.22 12.53 13.77
CA VAL A 16 1.14 11.64 13.06
C VAL A 16 1.08 10.23 13.67
N VAL A 17 0.75 9.24 12.84
CA VAL A 17 0.68 7.81 13.21
C VAL A 17 1.81 7.05 12.52
N GLY A 18 2.51 6.18 13.25
CA GLY A 18 3.59 5.34 12.72
C GLY A 18 5.02 5.80 13.07
N PRO A 19 6.06 5.15 12.52
CA PRO A 19 5.99 4.23 11.39
C PRO A 19 5.32 2.88 11.73
N ILE A 20 4.45 2.40 10.84
CA ILE A 20 3.84 1.06 10.88
C ILE A 20 4.32 0.21 9.69
N ASP A 21 4.18 -1.11 9.76
CA ASP A 21 4.37 -1.99 8.60
C ASP A 21 3.23 -1.77 7.59
N GLY A 22 3.56 -1.30 6.39
CA GLY A 22 2.59 -1.04 5.34
C GLY A 22 2.03 -2.30 4.67
N MET A 23 2.61 -3.48 4.95
CA MET A 23 2.09 -4.77 4.48
C MET A 23 1.15 -5.43 5.50
N ASP A 24 1.05 -4.90 6.72
CA ASP A 24 0.07 -5.33 7.72
C ASP A 24 -1.27 -4.62 7.53
N VAL A 25 -2.19 -5.27 6.83
CA VAL A 25 -3.55 -4.78 6.56
C VAL A 25 -4.29 -4.38 7.85
N THR A 26 -4.09 -5.13 8.94
CA THR A 26 -4.77 -4.83 10.22
C THR A 26 -4.16 -3.60 10.89
N GLY A 27 -2.84 -3.46 10.83
CA GLY A 27 -2.13 -2.29 11.32
C GLY A 27 -2.53 -1.02 10.57
N VAL A 28 -2.66 -1.11 9.25
CA VAL A 28 -3.12 -0.01 8.40
C VAL A 28 -4.57 0.38 8.70
N ASP A 29 -5.51 -0.59 8.81
CA ASP A 29 -6.91 -0.31 9.19
C ASP A 29 -7.00 0.43 10.53
N LYS A 30 -6.27 -0.04 11.55
CA LYS A 30 -6.21 0.62 12.87
C LYS A 30 -5.70 2.05 12.78
N ALA A 31 -4.63 2.29 12.02
CA ALA A 31 -4.07 3.63 11.84
C ALA A 31 -5.03 4.58 11.11
N ILE A 32 -5.77 4.08 10.12
CA ILE A 32 -6.81 4.83 9.43
C ILE A 32 -7.94 5.19 10.40
N ARG A 33 -8.42 4.24 11.22
CA ARG A 33 -9.45 4.52 12.24
C ARG A 33 -8.99 5.56 13.25
N MET A 34 -7.74 5.51 13.71
CA MET A 34 -7.16 6.53 14.59
C MET A 34 -7.17 7.91 13.92
N ALA A 35 -6.82 7.99 12.63
CA ALA A 35 -6.84 9.24 11.88
C ALA A 35 -8.27 9.79 11.68
N GLN A 36 -9.28 8.93 11.53
CA GLN A 36 -10.69 9.32 11.42
C GLN A 36 -11.28 9.85 12.72
N VAL A 37 -10.82 9.35 13.88
CA VAL A 37 -11.23 9.85 15.20
C VAL A 37 -10.64 11.22 15.52
N GLU A 38 -9.50 11.56 14.92
CA GLU A 38 -8.91 12.90 15.03
C GLU A 38 -9.69 13.89 14.17
N THR A 39 -10.39 14.83 14.81
CA THR A 39 -11.24 15.83 14.15
C THR A 39 -10.67 17.24 14.20
N SER A 40 -9.58 17.47 14.94
CA SER A 40 -9.02 18.80 15.18
C SER A 40 -7.84 19.15 14.28
N ARG A 41 -7.17 18.14 13.70
CA ARG A 41 -5.90 18.29 12.96
C ARG A 41 -5.87 17.38 11.73
N PRO A 42 -5.16 17.77 10.66
CA PRO A 42 -4.86 16.84 9.57
C PRO A 42 -3.99 15.68 10.08
N SER A 43 -4.14 14.51 9.45
CA SER A 43 -3.41 13.29 9.82
C SER A 43 -2.38 12.86 8.77
N LEU A 44 -1.19 12.44 9.21
CA LEU A 44 -0.17 11.76 8.40
C LEU A 44 0.05 10.35 8.96
N ILE A 45 -0.16 9.32 8.14
CA ILE A 45 0.15 7.93 8.51
C ILE A 45 1.43 7.53 7.77
N ILE A 46 2.47 7.15 8.52
CA ILE A 46 3.76 6.73 7.98
C ILE A 46 3.76 5.20 7.83
N CYS A 47 3.45 4.72 6.63
CA CYS A 47 3.53 3.30 6.29
C CYS A 47 4.92 2.98 5.71
N ARG A 48 5.66 2.08 6.36
CA ARG A 48 6.94 1.59 5.84
C ARG A 48 6.69 0.41 4.90
N THR A 49 7.16 0.52 3.66
CA THR A 49 7.04 -0.53 2.64
C THR A 49 8.39 -0.81 1.98
N ILE A 50 8.44 -1.88 1.18
CA ILE A 50 9.56 -2.18 0.29
C ILE A 50 9.09 -1.88 -1.14
N ILE A 51 9.74 -0.94 -1.82
CA ILE A 51 9.44 -0.66 -3.24
C ILE A 51 9.70 -1.92 -4.08
N GLY A 52 8.81 -2.24 -5.01
CA GLY A 52 8.92 -3.46 -5.82
C GLY A 52 8.80 -4.75 -4.98
N TYR A 53 8.15 -4.73 -3.81
CA TYR A 53 7.95 -5.92 -2.98
C TYR A 53 7.48 -7.12 -3.81
N GLY A 54 8.11 -8.27 -3.58
CA GLY A 54 7.86 -9.51 -4.33
C GLY A 54 8.85 -9.76 -5.46
N SER A 55 9.47 -8.73 -6.04
CA SER A 55 10.55 -8.90 -7.02
C SER A 55 11.83 -9.37 -6.34
N PRO A 56 12.38 -10.55 -6.67
CA PRO A 56 13.56 -11.04 -5.98
C PRO A 56 14.82 -10.18 -6.19
N ASN A 57 14.98 -9.57 -7.37
CA ASN A 57 16.21 -8.88 -7.74
C ASN A 57 16.06 -7.35 -7.75
N LYS A 58 14.84 -6.81 -7.89
CA LYS A 58 14.59 -5.36 -7.94
C LYS A 58 13.89 -4.80 -6.70
N ALA A 59 13.39 -5.64 -5.78
CA ALA A 59 12.80 -5.12 -4.54
C ALA A 59 13.81 -4.31 -3.72
N GLY A 60 13.39 -3.14 -3.24
CA GLY A 60 14.21 -2.24 -2.44
C GLY A 60 15.23 -1.42 -3.24
N THR A 61 15.24 -1.50 -4.56
CA THR A 61 16.19 -0.77 -5.41
C THR A 61 15.52 0.35 -6.22
N GLY A 62 16.33 1.29 -6.72
CA GLY A 62 15.84 2.36 -7.60
C GLY A 62 15.31 1.87 -8.95
N SER A 63 15.78 0.71 -9.43
CA SER A 63 15.30 0.14 -10.70
C SER A 63 13.86 -0.37 -10.63
N ALA A 64 13.30 -0.60 -9.44
CA ALA A 64 11.86 -0.90 -9.31
C ALA A 64 10.97 0.34 -9.49
N HIS A 65 11.53 1.56 -9.55
CA HIS A 65 10.75 2.79 -9.60
C HIS A 65 10.31 3.19 -11.01
N GLY A 66 11.25 3.22 -11.96
CA GLY A 66 11.10 3.97 -13.21
C GLY A 66 11.15 3.14 -14.49
N GLU A 67 11.30 1.82 -14.40
CA GLU A 67 11.42 0.94 -15.56
C GLU A 67 10.56 -0.32 -15.40
N PRO A 68 10.13 -0.95 -16.51
CA PRO A 68 9.53 -2.27 -16.46
C PRO A 68 10.46 -3.29 -15.77
N LEU A 69 9.87 -4.26 -15.07
CA LEU A 69 10.66 -5.32 -14.42
C LEU A 69 11.44 -6.16 -15.43
N GLY A 70 10.86 -6.39 -16.62
CA GLY A 70 11.37 -7.32 -17.63
C GLY A 70 10.75 -8.71 -17.49
N GLU A 71 10.66 -9.46 -18.59
CA GLU A 71 9.91 -10.73 -18.65
C GLU A 71 10.35 -11.75 -17.59
N GLU A 72 11.65 -11.93 -17.43
CA GLU A 72 12.20 -12.88 -16.45
C GLU A 72 11.92 -12.45 -15.01
N GLU A 73 12.08 -11.16 -14.70
CA GLU A 73 11.81 -10.64 -13.36
C GLU A 73 10.32 -10.70 -13.02
N VAL A 74 9.43 -10.51 -14.01
CA VAL A 74 7.98 -10.72 -13.85
C VAL A 74 7.69 -12.18 -13.51
N ARG A 75 8.29 -13.14 -14.23
CA ARG A 75 8.11 -14.58 -13.98
C ARG A 75 8.53 -14.94 -12.55
N LEU A 76 9.72 -14.49 -12.14
CA LEU A 76 10.25 -14.72 -10.79
C LEU A 76 9.41 -14.05 -9.69
N THR A 77 8.90 -12.86 -9.95
CA THR A 77 8.00 -12.14 -9.03
C THR A 77 6.69 -12.92 -8.85
N LYS A 78 6.10 -13.41 -9.94
CA LYS A 78 4.90 -14.24 -9.90
C LYS A 78 5.13 -15.51 -9.08
N GLU A 79 6.22 -16.22 -9.33
CA GLU A 79 6.62 -17.43 -8.59
C GLU A 79 6.76 -17.14 -7.08
N ARG A 80 7.49 -16.08 -6.72
CA ARG A 80 7.69 -15.67 -5.32
C ARG A 80 6.39 -15.30 -4.61
N LEU A 81 5.44 -14.70 -5.31
CA LEU A 81 4.14 -14.32 -4.76
C LEU A 81 3.11 -15.46 -4.80
N GLY A 82 3.48 -16.64 -5.29
CA GLY A 82 2.55 -17.75 -5.46
C GLY A 82 1.47 -17.49 -6.53
N TRP A 83 1.76 -16.60 -7.48
CA TRP A 83 0.84 -16.23 -8.56
C TRP A 83 0.96 -17.19 -9.73
N SER A 84 0.01 -18.12 -9.85
CA SER A 84 0.04 -19.21 -10.83
C SER A 84 -0.47 -18.86 -12.23
N TYR A 85 -0.95 -17.64 -12.46
CA TYR A 85 -1.50 -17.26 -13.77
C TYR A 85 -0.40 -16.71 -14.69
N GLU A 86 -0.14 -17.43 -15.77
CA GLU A 86 0.90 -17.09 -16.73
C GLU A 86 0.45 -15.98 -17.68
N GLU A 87 -0.80 -16.05 -18.15
CA GLU A 87 -1.38 -15.08 -19.08
C GLU A 87 -1.21 -13.63 -18.60
N PRO A 88 -0.71 -12.73 -19.46
CA PRO A 88 -0.71 -11.30 -19.16
C PRO A 88 -2.12 -10.81 -18.82
N PHE A 89 -2.23 -9.93 -17.82
CA PHE A 89 -3.49 -9.34 -17.38
C PHE A 89 -4.56 -10.33 -16.87
N ALA A 90 -4.18 -11.57 -16.53
CA ALA A 90 -5.10 -12.50 -15.89
C ALA A 90 -5.57 -11.96 -14.53
N VAL A 91 -6.89 -11.90 -14.35
CA VAL A 91 -7.54 -11.59 -13.07
C VAL A 91 -8.37 -12.82 -12.67
N PRO A 92 -8.06 -13.47 -11.53
CA PRO A 92 -8.83 -14.61 -11.04
C PRO A 92 -10.29 -14.24 -10.81
N GLY A 93 -11.23 -15.15 -11.09
CA GLY A 93 -12.68 -14.91 -11.03
C GLY A 93 -13.27 -14.48 -9.68
N MET A 94 -12.47 -14.38 -8.61
CA MET A 94 -12.86 -13.80 -7.32
C MET A 94 -12.39 -12.34 -7.11
N GLY A 95 -11.55 -11.80 -7.99
CA GLY A 95 -11.05 -10.41 -7.92
C GLY A 95 -12.11 -9.35 -8.22
N SER A 96 -13.20 -9.73 -8.91
CA SER A 96 -14.32 -8.82 -9.20
C SER A 96 -15.26 -8.69 -8.00
N GLY A 97 -15.54 -9.77 -7.27
CA GLY A 97 -16.56 -9.78 -6.21
C GLY A 97 -16.22 -8.86 -5.03
N ALA A 98 -15.08 -9.06 -4.38
CA ALA A 98 -14.71 -8.27 -3.18
C ALA A 98 -14.47 -6.78 -3.48
N PHE A 99 -13.95 -6.46 -4.68
CA PHE A 99 -13.69 -5.09 -5.12
C PHE A 99 -14.97 -4.38 -5.63
N GLN A 100 -15.87 -5.09 -6.33
CA GLN A 100 -17.15 -4.52 -6.78
C GLN A 100 -18.11 -4.28 -5.61
N SER A 101 -18.21 -5.20 -4.65
CA SER A 101 -19.12 -5.07 -3.50
C SER A 101 -18.79 -3.86 -2.60
N SER A 102 -17.52 -3.49 -2.50
CA SER A 102 -17.07 -2.38 -1.65
C SER A 102 -17.29 -1.00 -2.27
N THR A 103 -17.50 -0.91 -3.59
CA THR A 103 -17.81 0.36 -4.27
C THR A 103 -19.30 0.71 -4.16
N THR A 104 -20.20 -0.28 -4.18
CA THR A 104 -21.65 -0.07 -4.00
C THR A 104 -22.01 0.38 -2.57
N ALA A 105 -21.32 -0.13 -1.56
CA ALA A 105 -21.59 0.21 -0.15
C ALA A 105 -21.22 1.66 0.23
N LEU A 106 -20.31 2.31 -0.51
CA LEU A 106 -19.91 3.70 -0.28
C LEU A 106 -20.84 4.73 -0.94
N SER A 107 -21.62 4.34 -1.94
CA SER A 107 -22.63 5.22 -2.57
C SER A 107 -23.92 5.39 -1.76
N GLU A 108 -24.08 4.63 -0.67
CA GLU A 108 -25.31 4.63 0.16
C GLU A 108 -25.14 5.32 1.52
N GLN A 109 -23.98 5.89 1.82
CA GLN A 109 -23.77 6.65 3.06
C GLN A 109 -24.16 8.12 2.84
N PRO A 110 -25.13 8.67 3.61
CA PRO A 110 -25.50 10.08 3.49
C PRO A 110 -24.33 10.98 3.93
N ILE A 111 -24.17 12.08 3.20
CA ILE A 111 -23.17 13.16 3.42
C ILE A 111 -23.43 13.88 4.74
#